data_AF-A0A3B9Y273-F1
#
_entry.id   AF-A0A3B9Y273-F1
#
_cell.length_a   1.000
_cell.length_b   1.000
_cell.length_c   1.000
_cell.angle_alpha   90.00
_cell.angle_beta   90.00
_cell.angle_gamma   90.00
#
_symmetry.space_group_name_H-M   'P 1'
#
loop_
_entity.id
_entity.type
_entity.pdbx_description
1 polymer ?
#
loop_
_entity_poly.entity_id
_entity_poly.type
_entity_poly.pdbx_seq_one_letter_code
_entity_poly.pdbx_strand_id
1 'polypeptide(L)'
;MCEHDFSQPPHHYNLHIQPVHGGIDYHNYHIRYLGTGEAQHRWVVVDAPSGITRSYRVYSFSKKLFIREAIDSASCLLVTDITNDVGDPGIWLALVEHIPLALRDLYHHTSFSQNKTTRRK
;
A
#
# COMPACT_ATOMS: atom_id res chain seq x y z
N MET A 1 3.35 -11.85 24.64
CA MET A 1 2.34 -11.16 23.82
C MET A 1 2.80 -9.73 23.70
N CYS A 2 3.22 -9.29 22.51
CA CYS A 2 3.70 -7.92 22.29
C CYS A 2 2.57 -7.11 21.68
N GLU A 3 1.94 -6.26 22.50
CA GLU A 3 1.11 -5.16 22.02
C GLU A 3 1.97 -4.29 21.10
N HIS A 4 1.65 -4.29 19.81
CA HIS A 4 2.29 -3.40 18.85
C HIS A 4 1.72 -2.01 19.08
N ASP A 5 2.56 -1.16 19.66
CA ASP A 5 2.32 0.26 19.84
C ASP A 5 2.01 0.89 18.46
N PHE A 6 0.74 1.29 18.24
CA PHE A 6 0.24 1.92 17.01
C PHE A 6 0.60 3.42 16.93
N SER A 7 1.54 3.89 17.75
CA SER A 7 1.89 5.31 17.88
C SER A 7 2.84 5.76 16.75
N GLN A 8 2.21 6.17 15.64
CA GLN A 8 2.75 6.61 14.34
C GLN A 8 3.22 5.49 13.39
N PRO A 9 2.59 5.35 12.20
CA PRO A 9 2.78 4.17 11.38
C PRO A 9 4.16 4.17 10.71
N PRO A 10 4.82 3.01 10.61
CA PRO A 10 6.10 2.90 9.91
C PRO A 10 5.84 3.09 8.41
N HIS A 11 6.01 4.32 7.91
CA HIS A 11 5.90 4.73 6.51
C HIS A 11 4.56 4.36 5.84
N HIS A 12 3.82 5.40 5.47
CA HIS A 12 2.42 5.30 5.07
C HIS A 12 2.21 6.20 3.86
N TYR A 13 1.59 5.67 2.82
CA TYR A 13 1.24 6.43 1.63
C TYR A 13 -0.27 6.57 1.55
N ASN A 14 -0.73 7.80 1.32
CA ASN A 14 -2.14 8.09 1.07
C ASN A 14 -2.31 8.33 -0.41
N LEU A 15 -3.17 7.54 -1.03
CA LEU A 15 -3.59 7.74 -2.40
C LEU A 15 -5.02 8.26 -2.38
N HIS A 16 -5.15 9.54 -2.72
CA HIS A 16 -6.42 10.23 -2.82
C HIS A 16 -6.92 10.10 -4.26
N ILE A 17 -8.09 9.49 -4.41
CA ILE A 17 -8.77 9.38 -5.69
C ILE A 17 -10.06 10.18 -5.59
N GLN A 18 -10.14 11.21 -6.42
CA GLN A 18 -11.30 12.09 -6.48
C GLN A 18 -11.74 12.24 -7.93
N PRO A 19 -13.03 12.10 -8.22
CA PRO A 19 -13.58 12.44 -9.53
C PRO A 19 -13.28 13.91 -9.88
N VAL A 20 -12.97 14.19 -11.15
CA VAL A 20 -12.56 15.52 -11.66
C VAL A 20 -13.54 16.64 -11.28
N HIS A 21 -14.83 16.32 -11.13
CA HIS A 21 -15.89 17.29 -10.81
C HIS A 21 -16.32 17.28 -9.34
N GLY A 22 -15.60 16.56 -8.47
CA GLY A 22 -16.07 16.23 -7.12
C GLY A 22 -17.20 15.20 -7.16
N GLY A 23 -17.37 14.44 -6.09
CA GLY A 23 -18.36 13.37 -6.07
C GLY A 23 -18.33 12.54 -4.79
N ILE A 24 -19.37 11.73 -4.62
CA ILE A 24 -19.53 10.78 -3.53
C ILE A 24 -18.51 9.62 -3.59
N ASP A 25 -17.89 9.41 -4.76
CA ASP A 25 -16.90 8.36 -5.03
C ASP A 25 -15.47 8.83 -4.72
N TYR A 26 -15.31 9.58 -3.63
CA TYR A 26 -13.98 9.89 -3.11
C TYR A 26 -13.44 8.69 -2.33
N HIS A 27 -12.28 8.21 -2.74
CA HIS A 27 -11.56 7.14 -2.06
C HIS A 27 -10.23 7.64 -1.52
N ASN A 28 -9.89 7.18 -0.32
CA ASN A 28 -8.61 7.46 0.32
C ASN A 28 -7.97 6.14 0.73
N TYR A 29 -7.07 5.67 -0.13
CA TYR A 29 -6.36 4.43 0.09
C TYR A 29 -5.11 4.68 0.93
N HIS A 30 -5.11 4.09 2.12
CA HIS A 30 -4.01 4.08 3.06
C HIS A 30 -3.16 2.84 2.85
N ILE A 31 -2.01 2.98 2.21
CA ILE A 31 -1.10 1.89 1.85
C ILE A 31 0.06 1.85 2.84
N ARG A 32 0.36 0.67 3.38
CA ARG A 32 1.52 0.46 4.26
C ARG A 32 2.23 -0.84 3.93
N TYR A 33 3.55 -0.81 4.00
CA TYR A 33 4.36 -2.02 3.93
C TYR A 33 4.58 -2.56 5.35
N LEU A 34 4.15 -3.80 5.59
CA LEU A 34 4.23 -4.47 6.89
C LEU A 34 5.57 -5.18 7.11
N GLY A 35 6.51 -5.05 6.18
CA GLY A 35 7.80 -5.71 6.23
C GLY A 35 7.77 -7.15 5.74
N THR A 36 8.83 -7.87 6.09
CA THR A 36 9.04 -9.25 5.69
C THR A 36 8.72 -10.20 6.86
N GLY A 37 7.60 -10.92 6.81
CA GLY A 37 7.17 -11.88 7.84
C GLY A 37 7.73 -13.29 7.63
N GLU A 38 6.96 -14.33 7.99
CA GLU A 38 7.23 -15.76 7.76
C GLU A 38 7.40 -16.06 6.25
N ALA A 39 8.59 -15.80 5.70
CA ALA A 39 8.90 -15.98 4.29
C ALA A 39 8.06 -15.18 3.28
N GLN A 40 7.37 -14.10 3.69
CA GLN A 40 6.59 -13.25 2.77
C GLN A 40 6.86 -11.75 2.92
N HIS A 41 6.76 -10.99 1.82
CA HIS A 41 6.56 -9.55 1.79
C HIS A 41 5.07 -9.24 1.91
N ARG A 42 4.69 -8.30 2.78
CA ARG A 42 3.27 -7.99 3.04
C ARG A 42 2.98 -6.50 2.93
N TRP A 43 1.92 -6.16 2.20
CA TRP A 43 1.36 -4.81 2.12
C TRP A 43 -0.07 -4.84 2.63
N VAL A 44 -0.46 -3.81 3.38
CA VAL A 44 -1.84 -3.59 3.80
C VAL A 44 -2.35 -2.34 3.11
N VAL A 45 -3.58 -2.41 2.63
CA VAL A 45 -4.30 -1.28 2.08
C VAL A 45 -5.64 -1.17 2.76
N VAL A 46 -5.93 0.03 3.26
CA VAL A 46 -7.21 0.38 3.86
C VAL A 46 -7.86 1.44 2.98
N ASP A 47 -9.01 1.13 2.41
CA ASP A 47 -9.85 2.14 1.80
C ASP A 47 -10.70 2.79 2.89
N ALA A 48 -10.64 4.11 2.98
CA ALA A 48 -11.47 4.92 3.86
C ALA A 48 -12.38 5.84 3.02
N PRO A 49 -13.40 5.27 2.35
CA PRO A 49 -14.38 6.07 1.62
C PRO A 49 -15.17 6.95 2.60
N SER A 50 -15.56 8.13 2.15
CA SER A 50 -16.30 9.07 3.00
C SER A 50 -17.73 8.54 3.23
N GLY A 51 -18.06 8.22 4.48
CA GLY A 51 -19.44 7.81 4.87
C GLY A 51 -19.80 6.34 4.68
N ILE A 52 -18.85 5.45 4.35
CA ILE A 52 -19.08 4.00 4.16
C ILE A 52 -18.13 3.16 5.03
N THR A 53 -18.47 1.89 5.26
CA THR A 53 -17.60 0.88 5.90
C THR A 53 -16.26 0.80 5.18
N ARG A 54 -15.18 0.92 5.96
CA ARG A 54 -13.80 0.80 5.46
C ARG A 54 -13.56 -0.59 4.86
N SER A 55 -12.93 -0.65 3.69
CA SER A 55 -12.46 -1.91 3.12
C SER A 55 -11.00 -2.14 3.53
N TYR A 56 -10.66 -3.40 3.81
CA TYR A 56 -9.34 -3.80 4.29
C TYR A 56 -8.80 -4.94 3.44
N ARG A 57 -7.64 -4.73 2.80
CA ARG A 57 -7.00 -5.71 1.92
C ARG A 57 -5.54 -5.91 2.33
N VAL A 58 -5.06 -7.15 2.25
CA VAL A 58 -3.66 -7.51 2.52
C VAL A 58 -3.11 -8.31 1.36
N TYR A 59 -2.02 -7.83 0.76
CA TYR A 59 -1.31 -8.51 -0.30
C TYR A 59 -0.04 -9.15 0.26
N SER A 60 0.11 -10.46 0.06
CA SER A 60 1.23 -11.23 0.59
C SER A 60 1.92 -12.01 -0.53
N PHE A 61 3.23 -11.83 -0.66
CA PHE A 61 4.03 -12.46 -1.71
C PHE A 61 5.24 -13.16 -1.11
N SER A 62 5.62 -14.32 -1.65
CA SER A 62 6.80 -15.06 -1.19
C SER A 62 8.08 -14.24 -1.30
N LYS A 63 8.96 -14.31 -0.29
CA LYS A 63 10.32 -13.74 -0.33
C LYS A 63 11.23 -14.39 -1.37
N LYS A 64 10.86 -15.57 -1.90
CA LYS A 64 11.58 -16.19 -3.01
C LYS A 64 11.41 -15.41 -4.32
N LEU A 65 10.30 -14.68 -4.44
CA LEU A 65 10.06 -13.80 -5.57
C LEU A 65 11.00 -12.59 -5.48
N PHE A 66 11.51 -12.09 -6.60
CA PHE A 66 12.31 -10.87 -6.54
C PHE A 66 11.45 -9.72 -6.03
N ILE A 67 12.03 -8.83 -5.21
CA ILE A 67 11.27 -7.71 -4.62
C ILE A 67 10.59 -6.84 -5.67
N ARG A 68 11.24 -6.66 -6.83
CA ARG A 68 10.66 -5.94 -7.96
C ARG A 68 9.39 -6.62 -8.47
N GLU A 69 9.43 -7.93 -8.66
CA GLU A 69 8.26 -8.71 -9.09
C GLU A 69 7.14 -8.67 -8.04
N ALA A 70 7.48 -8.60 -6.76
CA ALA A 70 6.49 -8.49 -5.68
C ALA A 70 5.82 -7.12 -5.69
N ILE A 71 6.59 -6.05 -5.93
CA ILE A 71 6.08 -4.69 -6.12
C ILE A 71 5.19 -4.62 -7.37
N ASP A 72 5.64 -5.19 -8.49
CA ASP A 72 4.87 -5.19 -9.74
C ASP A 72 3.54 -5.94 -9.55
N SER A 73 3.57 -7.10 -8.90
CA SER A 73 2.36 -7.89 -8.62
C SER A 73 1.42 -7.18 -7.65
N ALA A 74 1.95 -6.58 -6.58
CA ALA A 74 1.17 -5.78 -5.64
C ALA A 74 0.52 -4.58 -6.33
N SER A 75 1.26 -3.91 -7.22
CA SER A 75 0.76 -2.75 -7.98
C SER A 75 -0.39 -3.15 -8.89
N CYS A 76 -0.22 -4.22 -9.67
CA CYS A 76 -1.25 -4.70 -10.60
C CYS A 76 -2.55 -5.10 -9.88
N LEU A 77 -2.44 -5.83 -8.77
CA LEU A 77 -3.61 -6.20 -7.96
C LEU A 77 -4.28 -4.97 -7.38
N LEU A 78 -3.50 -4.01 -6.87
CA LEU A 78 -4.05 -2.81 -6.28
C LEU A 78 -4.78 -1.94 -7.30
N VAL A 79 -4.19 -1.75 -8.49
CA VAL A 79 -4.84 -1.04 -9.61
C VAL A 79 -6.16 -1.73 -9.96
N THR A 80 -6.15 -3.06 -10.14
CA THR A 80 -7.34 -3.85 -10.50
C THR A 80 -8.45 -3.69 -9.47
N ASP A 81 -8.10 -3.76 -8.19
CA ASP A 81 -9.05 -3.63 -7.09
C ASP A 81 -9.65 -2.21 -7.05
N ILE A 82 -8.83 -1.17 -7.20
CA ILE A 82 -9.30 0.21 -7.33
C ILE A 82 -10.19 0.35 -8.58
N THR A 83 -9.91 -0.35 -9.68
CA THR A 83 -10.77 -0.38 -10.88
C THR A 83 -12.15 -0.91 -10.64
N ASN A 84 -12.23 -1.99 -9.88
CA ASN A 84 -13.51 -2.55 -9.53
C ASN A 84 -14.28 -1.65 -8.54
N ASP A 85 -13.56 -0.87 -7.72
CA ASP A 85 -14.17 0.03 -6.73
C ASP A 85 -14.66 1.36 -7.34
N VAL A 86 -13.86 2.02 -8.19
CA VAL A 86 -14.11 3.40 -8.67
C VAL A 86 -14.77 3.46 -10.05
N GLY A 87 -14.57 2.45 -10.91
CA GLY A 87 -15.22 2.35 -12.22
C GLY A 87 -14.81 3.39 -13.28
N ASP A 88 -14.04 4.44 -12.97
CA ASP A 88 -13.64 5.51 -13.90
C ASP A 88 -12.32 5.19 -14.66
N PRO A 89 -12.36 5.02 -16.00
CA PRO A 89 -11.20 4.84 -16.88
C PRO A 89 -10.10 5.91 -16.80
N GLY A 90 -10.45 7.17 -16.54
CA GLY A 90 -9.52 8.31 -16.63
C GLY A 90 -8.50 8.35 -15.50
N ILE A 91 -8.80 7.70 -14.38
CA ILE A 91 -7.98 7.70 -13.16
C ILE A 91 -6.87 6.64 -13.24
N TRP A 92 -7.00 5.63 -14.11
CA TRP A 92 -6.04 4.51 -14.20
C TRP A 92 -4.62 4.92 -14.57
N LEU A 93 -4.46 5.90 -15.46
CA LEU A 93 -3.14 6.22 -15.99
C LEU A 93 -2.20 6.71 -14.89
N ALA A 94 -2.69 7.63 -14.05
CA ALA A 94 -1.93 8.15 -12.91
C ALA A 94 -1.65 7.06 -11.87
N LEU A 95 -2.58 6.12 -11.65
CA LEU A 95 -2.42 5.02 -10.71
C LEU A 95 -1.32 4.04 -11.13
N VAL A 96 -1.31 3.68 -12.41
CA VAL A 96 -0.32 2.76 -12.99
C VAL A 96 1.09 3.35 -12.88
N GLU A 97 1.24 4.67 -13.02
CA GLU A 97 2.54 5.33 -12.94
C GLU A 97 3.02 5.51 -11.49
N HIS A 98 2.12 5.86 -10.56
CA HIS A 98 2.53 6.27 -9.21
C HIS A 98 2.52 5.14 -8.17
N ILE A 99 1.68 4.10 -8.30
CA ILE A 99 1.61 3.01 -7.31
C ILE A 99 2.93 2.24 -7.22
N PRO A 100 3.58 1.80 -8.32
CA PRO A 100 4.84 1.07 -8.23
C PRO A 100 5.95 1.87 -7.54
N LEU A 101 6.01 3.18 -7.80
CA LEU A 101 6.96 4.09 -7.16
C LEU A 101 6.71 4.18 -5.65
N ALA A 102 5.46 4.38 -5.24
CA ALA A 102 5.09 4.47 -3.84
C ALA A 102 5.40 3.16 -3.08
N LEU A 103 5.09 2.00 -3.67
CA LEU A 103 5.40 0.70 -3.06
C LEU A 103 6.90 0.45 -2.93
N ARG A 104 7.69 0.86 -3.92
CA ARG A 104 9.15 0.79 -3.89
C ARG A 104 9.74 1.68 -2.80
N ASP A 105 9.26 2.92 -2.68
CA ASP A 105 9.71 3.85 -1.65
C ASP A 105 9.40 3.33 -0.24
N LEU A 106 8.18 2.83 -0.02
CA LEU A 106 7.79 2.18 1.23
C LEU A 106 8.72 1.01 1.59
N TYR A 107 9.05 0.16 0.62
CA TYR A 107 10.00 -0.93 0.83
C TYR A 107 11.39 -0.43 1.24
N HIS A 108 11.94 0.56 0.53
CA HIS A 108 13.28 1.08 0.86
C HIS A 108 13.30 1.73 2.24
N HIS A 109 12.32 2.56 2.57
CA HIS A 109 12.25 3.25 3.87
C HIS A 109 12.19 2.29 5.06
N THR A 110 11.37 1.25 4.97
CA THR A 110 11.30 0.21 6.02
C THR A 110 12.61 -0.57 6.14
N SER A 111 13.25 -0.92 5.02
CA SER A 111 14.52 -1.66 5.01
C SER A 111 15.65 -0.83 5.66
N PHE A 112 15.72 0.47 5.37
CA PHE A 112 16.67 1.38 6.02
C PHE A 112 16.39 1.58 7.51
N SER A 113 15.11 1.62 7.91
CA SER A 113 14.72 1.74 9.32
C SER A 113 15.12 0.49 10.12
N GLN A 114 14.91 -0.72 9.58
CA GLN A 114 15.34 -1.98 10.20
C GLN A 114 16.87 -2.09 10.36
N ASN A 115 17.63 -1.55 9.41
CA ASN A 115 19.10 -1.55 9.46
C ASN A 115 19.67 -0.53 10.47
N LYS A 116 18.93 0.52 10.84
CA LYS A 116 19.35 1.50 11.87
C LYS A 116 19.17 0.97 13.29
N THR A 117 18.13 0.18 13.56
CA THR A 117 17.91 -0.43 14.87
C THR A 117 18.85 -1.60 15.17
N THR A 118 19.36 -2.28 14.14
CA THR A 118 20.34 -3.38 14.31
C THR A 118 21.78 -2.90 14.54
N ARG A 119 22.12 -1.65 14.22
CA ARG A 119 23.48 -1.09 14.38
C ARG A 119 23.78 -0.48 15.75
N ARG A 120 22.81 -0.45 16.67
CA ARG A 120 23.03 -0.12 18.09
C ARG A 120 23.19 -1.43 18.88
N LYS A 121 24.36 -2.05 18.79
CA LYS A 121 24.87 -3.03 19.75
C LYS A 121 26.33 -2.71 20.01
#